data_AF-A0A952IW82-F1
#
_entry.id   AF-A0A952IW82-F1
#
_cell.length_a   1.000
_cell.length_b   1.000
_cell.length_c   1.000
_cell.angle_alpha   90.00
_cell.angle_beta   90.00
_cell.angle_gamma   90.00
#
_symmetry.space_group_name_H-M   'P 1'
#
loop_
_entity.id
_entity.type
_entity.pdbx_description
1 polymer ?
#
loop_
_entity_poly.entity_id
_entity_poly.type
_entity_poly.pdbx_seq_one_letter_code
_entity_poly.pdbx_strand_id
1 'polypeptide(L)'
;WLAEQRIRSAIRAGEFDNLPGAHKPLPPDALDPLIPAHLRVAMRVIRNSGSVPAEVLLRRELTLLDAQITRRVAATPLQDDNSEGHSGSAEETSLKTLHERRLELLIRLRQHR
;
A
#
# COMPACT_ATOMS: atom_id res chain seq x y z
N TRP A 1 -20.54 11.29 19.08
CA TRP A 1 -20.19 9.86 19.14
C TRP A 1 -21.37 9.03 18.65
N LEU A 2 -21.45 8.77 17.34
CA LEU A 2 -22.57 8.01 16.76
C LEU A 2 -22.31 6.49 16.83
N ALA A 3 -21.07 6.07 16.60
CA ALA A 3 -20.68 4.65 16.64
C ALA A 3 -20.96 4.01 18.02
N GLU A 4 -20.53 4.64 19.11
CA GLU A 4 -20.77 4.19 20.48
C GLU A 4 -22.27 3.96 20.77
N GLN A 5 -23.12 4.93 20.39
CA GLN A 5 -24.56 4.81 20.60
C GLN A 5 -25.16 3.65 19.82
N ARG A 6 -24.73 3.45 18.56
CA ARG A 6 -25.18 2.32 17.74
C ARG A 6 -24.75 0.99 18.33
N ILE A 7 -23.49 0.87 18.78
CA ILE A 7 -22.98 -0.34 19.42
C ILE A 7 -23.79 -0.65 20.68
N ARG A 8 -24.01 0.33 21.56
CA ARG A 8 -24.80 0.14 22.79
C ARG A 8 -26.24 -0.25 22.51
N SER A 9 -26.88 0.31 21.48
CA SER A 9 -28.23 -0.07 21.09
C SER A 9 -28.30 -1.49 20.55
N ALA A 10 -27.35 -1.91 19.70
CA ALA A 10 -27.25 -3.27 19.19
C ALA A 10 -27.00 -4.29 20.31
N ILE A 11 -26.16 -3.96 21.31
CA ILE A 11 -25.97 -4.78 22.52
C ILE A 11 -27.30 -4.95 23.28
N ARG A 12 -28.04 -3.86 23.53
CA ARG A 12 -29.33 -3.92 24.22
C ARG A 12 -30.39 -4.71 23.45
N ALA A 13 -30.33 -4.67 22.12
CA ALA A 13 -31.24 -5.40 21.24
C ALA A 13 -30.87 -6.89 21.09
N GLY A 14 -29.75 -7.34 21.67
CA GLY A 14 -29.27 -8.72 21.53
C GLY A 14 -28.76 -9.05 20.13
N GLU A 15 -28.43 -8.05 19.30
CA GLU A 15 -27.97 -8.28 17.92
C GLU A 15 -26.62 -9.00 17.84
N PHE A 16 -25.87 -9.03 18.93
CA PHE A 16 -24.62 -9.78 19.06
C PHE A 16 -24.83 -11.20 19.62
N ASP A 17 -26.04 -11.55 20.04
CA ASP A 17 -26.36 -12.88 20.54
C ASP A 17 -26.50 -13.87 19.38
N ASN A 18 -25.98 -15.10 19.54
CA ASN A 18 -26.07 -16.17 18.55
C ASN A 18 -25.49 -15.85 17.16
N LEU A 19 -24.49 -14.95 17.09
CA LEU A 19 -23.78 -14.70 15.84
C LEU A 19 -23.22 -16.00 15.25
N PRO A 20 -23.16 -16.13 13.91
CA PRO A 20 -22.55 -17.29 13.28
C PRO A 20 -21.08 -17.41 13.72
N GLY A 21 -20.76 -18.48 14.44
CA GLY A 21 -19.44 -18.69 15.04
C GLY A 21 -19.35 -18.37 16.54
N ALA A 22 -20.45 -17.91 17.17
CA ALA A 22 -20.53 -17.74 18.62
C ALA A 22 -20.17 -19.06 19.33
N HIS A 23 -19.32 -18.95 20.36
CA HIS A 23 -18.78 -20.06 21.14
C HIS A 23 -17.97 -21.11 20.35
N LYS A 24 -17.68 -20.86 19.07
CA LYS A 24 -16.82 -21.73 18.26
C LYS A 24 -15.40 -21.17 18.24
N PRO A 25 -14.38 -22.04 18.20
CA PRO A 25 -13.00 -21.58 18.02
C PRO A 25 -12.89 -20.83 16.69
N LEU A 26 -12.08 -19.77 16.68
CA LEU A 26 -11.76 -19.05 15.45
C LEU A 26 -11.12 -20.03 14.44
N PRO A 27 -11.40 -19.89 13.14
CA PRO A 27 -10.73 -20.70 12.11
C PRO A 27 -9.21 -20.52 12.21
N PRO A 28 -8.41 -21.53 11.84
CA PRO A 28 -6.95 -21.43 11.87
C PRO A 28 -6.45 -20.32 10.93
N ASP A 29 -5.43 -19.59 11.36
CA ASP A 29 -4.76 -18.59 10.52
C ASP A 29 -3.49 -19.16 9.90
N ALA A 30 -3.26 -18.89 8.61
CA ALA A 30 -2.01 -19.24 7.95
C ALA A 30 -0.79 -18.53 8.56
N LEU A 31 -0.99 -17.36 9.18
CA LEU A 31 0.09 -16.58 9.81
C LEU A 31 0.32 -16.93 11.28
N ASP A 32 -0.59 -17.64 11.96
CA ASP A 32 -0.45 -17.99 13.37
C ASP A 32 0.88 -18.72 13.69
N PRO A 33 1.35 -19.69 12.87
CA PRO A 33 2.64 -20.35 13.11
C PRO A 33 3.85 -19.41 13.01
N LEU A 34 3.73 -18.33 12.24
CA LEU A 34 4.82 -17.37 11.97
C LEU A 34 4.84 -16.21 12.98
N ILE A 35 3.84 -16.13 13.86
CA ILE A 35 3.65 -15.04 14.80
C ILE A 35 3.72 -15.56 16.25
N PRO A 36 4.52 -14.94 17.14
CA PRO A 36 4.53 -15.24 18.56
C PRO A 36 3.12 -15.21 19.17
N ALA A 37 2.81 -16.13 20.08
CA ALA A 37 1.44 -16.33 20.61
C ALA A 37 0.78 -15.04 21.12
N HIS A 38 1.55 -14.19 21.81
CA HIS A 38 1.06 -12.92 22.36
C HIS A 38 0.76 -11.84 21.30
N LEU A 39 1.23 -11.98 20.05
CA LEU A 39 1.00 -11.02 18.96
C LEU A 39 -0.10 -11.45 17.98
N ARG A 40 -0.55 -12.72 18.01
CA ARG A 40 -1.49 -13.26 17.03
C ARG A 40 -2.80 -12.47 16.94
N VAL A 41 -3.38 -12.13 18.09
CA VAL A 41 -4.65 -11.36 18.14
C VAL A 41 -4.46 -9.98 17.53
N ALA A 42 -3.41 -9.25 17.91
CA ALA A 42 -3.14 -7.93 17.38
C ALA A 42 -2.93 -7.96 15.86
N MET A 43 -2.14 -8.92 15.37
CA MET A 43 -1.87 -9.06 13.94
C MET A 43 -3.12 -9.44 13.13
N ARG A 44 -3.99 -10.29 13.69
CA ARG A 44 -5.30 -10.62 13.09
C ARG A 44 -6.20 -9.41 12.98
N VAL A 45 -6.29 -8.59 14.03
CA VAL A 45 -7.07 -7.34 14.01
C VAL A 45 -6.55 -6.39 12.94
N ILE A 46 -5.23 -6.18 12.87
CA ILE A 46 -4.61 -5.30 11.89
C ILE A 46 -4.93 -5.78 10.47
N ARG A 47 -4.73 -7.06 10.17
CA ARG A 47 -5.03 -7.61 8.84
C ARG A 47 -6.51 -7.47 8.49
N ASN A 48 -7.40 -7.78 9.43
CA ASN A 48 -8.85 -7.72 9.20
C ASN A 48 -9.38 -6.29 9.08
N SER A 49 -8.67 -5.30 9.65
CA SER A 49 -9.06 -3.89 9.56
C SER A 49 -8.87 -3.28 8.17
N GLY A 50 -8.24 -3.99 7.23
CA GLY A 50 -7.85 -3.44 5.94
C GLY A 50 -6.75 -2.39 6.03
N SER A 51 -6.10 -2.25 7.19
CA SER A 51 -4.99 -1.32 7.39
C SER A 51 -3.77 -1.80 6.61
N VAL A 52 -3.41 -1.05 5.57
CA VAL A 52 -2.18 -1.28 4.80
C VAL A 52 -1.09 -0.37 5.36
N PRO A 53 0.06 -0.91 5.81
CA PRO A 53 1.17 -0.10 6.28
C PRO A 53 1.63 0.92 5.22
N ALA A 54 2.01 2.11 5.63
CA ALA A 54 2.40 3.20 4.71
C ALA A 54 3.53 2.77 3.78
N GLU A 55 4.45 1.92 4.25
CA GLU A 55 5.58 1.38 3.52
C GLU A 55 5.13 0.51 2.34
N VAL A 56 4.02 -0.23 2.49
CA VAL A 56 3.46 -1.06 1.41
C VAL A 56 2.87 -0.16 0.32
N LEU A 57 2.20 0.93 0.69
CA LEU A 57 1.67 1.90 -0.26
C LEU A 57 2.79 2.62 -1.01
N LEU A 58 3.83 3.06 -0.30
CA LEU A 58 5.01 3.72 -0.87
C LEU A 58 5.77 2.79 -1.83
N ARG A 59 5.93 1.51 -1.49
CA ARG A 59 6.52 0.49 -2.38
C ARG A 59 5.71 0.31 -3.66
N ARG A 60 4.38 0.32 -3.56
CA ARG A 60 3.50 0.24 -4.73
C ARG A 60 3.62 1.48 -5.62
N GLU A 61 3.73 2.67 -5.04
CA GLU A 61 3.94 3.90 -5.80
C GLU A 61 5.29 3.88 -6.54
N LEU A 62 6.34 3.39 -5.87
CA LEU A 62 7.67 3.20 -6.48
C LEU A 62 7.64 2.23 -7.68
N THR A 63 7.00 1.07 -7.55
CA THR A 63 6.93 0.11 -8.66
C THR A 63 6.17 0.66 -9.87
N LEU A 64 5.13 1.46 -9.65
CA LEU A 64 4.40 2.14 -10.71
C LEU A 64 5.27 3.21 -11.40
N LEU A 65 6.02 4.00 -10.63
CA LEU A 65 6.97 4.99 -11.16
C LEU A 65 8.09 4.33 -11.97
N ASP A 66 8.69 3.26 -11.45
CA ASP A 66 9.74 2.51 -12.13
C ASP A 66 9.24 1.96 -13.48
N ALA A 67 8.00 1.44 -13.52
CA ALA A 67 7.38 0.97 -14.76
C ALA A 67 7.17 2.10 -15.78
N GLN A 68 6.79 3.31 -15.33
CA GLN A 68 6.62 4.48 -16.19
C GLN A 68 7.96 4.97 -16.76
N ILE A 69 9.00 5.03 -15.92
CA ILE A 69 10.36 5.40 -16.35
C ILE A 69 10.86 4.39 -17.39
N THR A 70 10.75 3.10 -17.08
CA THR A 70 11.19 2.01 -17.98
C THR A 70 10.50 2.09 -19.33
N ARG A 71 9.17 2.31 -19.35
CA ARG A 71 8.41 2.45 -20.59
C ARG A 71 8.87 3.63 -21.43
N ARG A 72 9.15 4.78 -20.81
CA ARG A 72 9.60 5.98 -21.54
C ARG A 72 11.02 5.84 -22.08
N VAL A 73 11.92 5.28 -21.28
CA VAL A 73 13.30 5.01 -21.70
C VAL A 73 13.31 4.02 -22.87
N ALA A 74 12.49 2.97 -22.82
CA ALA A 74 12.35 2.02 -23.94
C ALA A 74 11.67 2.61 -25.18
N ALA A 75 10.84 3.64 -25.03
CA ALA A 75 10.18 4.33 -26.13
C ALA A 75 11.06 5.41 -26.78
N THR A 76 12.23 5.71 -26.21
CA THR A 76 13.22 6.59 -26.83
C THR A 76 14.04 5.72 -27.80
N PRO A 77 13.84 5.81 -29.13
CA PRO A 77 14.64 5.03 -30.06
C PRO A 77 16.11 5.42 -29.89
N LEU A 78 17.03 4.48 -30.13
CA LEU A 78 18.45 4.79 -30.27
C LEU A 78 18.57 5.88 -31.33
N GLN A 79 18.85 7.09 -30.88
CA GLN A 79 18.91 8.26 -31.75
C GLN A 79 20.17 8.08 -32.59
N ASP A 80 19.98 7.70 -33.86
CA ASP A 80 21.04 7.81 -34.85
C ASP A 80 21.53 9.27 -34.82
N ASP A 81 22.81 9.43 -34.47
CA ASP A 81 23.52 10.69 -34.46
C ASP A 81 23.29 11.40 -35.81
N ASN A 82 22.42 12.41 -35.82
CA ASN A 82 22.39 13.60 -36.69
C ASN A 82 20.96 14.04 -37.03
N SER A 83 20.36 14.90 -36.21
CA SER A 83 19.44 16.00 -36.58
C SER A 83 18.99 16.73 -35.30
N GLU A 84 19.32 18.02 -35.19
CA GLU A 84 19.03 18.88 -34.04
C GLU A 84 17.55 19.26 -33.88
N GLY A 85 17.13 19.36 -32.59
CA GLY A 85 16.18 20.34 -32.02
C GLY A 85 14.77 20.36 -32.61
N HIS A 86 13.69 20.17 -31.85
CA HIS A 86 13.26 21.06 -30.76
C HIS A 86 12.27 20.37 -29.78
N SER A 87 12.10 19.04 -29.85
CA SER A 87 11.15 18.28 -29.00
C SER A 87 11.74 17.73 -27.69
N GLY A 88 13.07 17.62 -27.59
CA GLY A 88 13.75 16.91 -26.49
C GLY A 88 13.69 17.60 -25.12
N SER A 89 13.57 18.92 -25.03
CA SER A 89 13.65 19.61 -23.73
C SER A 89 12.47 19.31 -22.80
N ALA A 90 11.27 19.14 -23.38
CA ALA A 90 10.04 18.85 -22.63
C ALA A 90 9.98 17.39 -22.15
N GLU A 91 10.48 16.46 -22.96
CA GLU A 91 10.57 15.05 -22.60
C GLU A 91 11.65 14.81 -21.53
N GLU A 92 12.79 15.50 -21.66
CA GLU A 92 13.88 15.41 -20.70
C GLU A 92 13.51 16.02 -19.33
N THR A 93 12.77 17.13 -19.30
CA THR A 93 12.21 17.69 -18.06
C THR A 93 11.16 16.77 -17.43
N SER A 94 10.32 16.10 -18.24
CA SER A 94 9.41 15.06 -17.74
C SER A 94 10.12 13.85 -17.14
N LEU A 95 11.25 13.41 -17.70
CA LEU A 95 12.03 12.31 -17.12
C LEU A 95 12.71 12.73 -15.81
N LYS A 96 13.22 13.96 -15.72
CA LYS A 96 13.82 14.51 -14.50
C LYS A 96 12.80 14.58 -13.36
N THR A 97 11.58 15.07 -13.63
CA THR A 97 10.51 15.13 -12.62
C THR A 97 10.10 13.74 -12.10
N LEU A 98 10.07 12.71 -12.95
CA LEU A 98 9.81 11.33 -12.52
C LEU A 98 10.93 10.77 -11.63
N HIS A 99 12.19 11.06 -11.97
CA HIS A 99 13.35 10.64 -11.16
C HIS A 99 13.39 11.36 -9.80
N GLU A 100 13.07 12.66 -9.77
CA GLU A 100 12.95 13.42 -8.53
C GLU A 100 11.87 12.85 -7.62
N ARG A 101 10.69 12.55 -8.18
CA ARG A 101 9.59 11.93 -7.43
C ARG A 101 9.96 10.55 -6.88
N ARG A 102 10.71 9.75 -7.64
CA ARG A 102 11.23 8.46 -7.19
C ARG A 102 12.20 8.61 -6.01
N LEU A 103 13.10 9.58 -6.06
CA LEU A 103 14.05 9.86 -4.97
C LEU A 103 13.32 10.24 -3.69
N GLU A 104 12.30 11.09 -3.79
CA GLU A 104 11.47 11.51 -2.66
C GLU A 104 10.81 10.32 -1.96
N LEU A 105 10.21 9.40 -2.73
CA LEU A 105 9.56 8.21 -2.17
C LEU A 105 10.56 7.25 -1.50
N LEU A 106 11.78 7.11 -2.05
CA LEU A 106 12.83 6.31 -1.42
C LEU A 106 13.29 6.91 -0.08
N ILE A 107 13.39 8.23 0.00
CA ILE A 107 13.72 8.93 1.25
C ILE A 107 12.63 8.70 2.28
N ARG A 108 11.35 8.87 1.91
CA ARG A 108 10.21 8.59 2.80
C ARG A 108 10.20 7.14 3.27
N LEU A 109 10.44 6.17 2.38
CA LEU A 109 10.51 4.76 2.74
C LEU A 109 11.61 4.45 3.76
N ARG A 110 12.76 5.14 3.67
CA ARG A 110 13.86 4.99 4.65
C ARG A 110 13.48 5.53 6.04
N GLN A 111 12.64 6.56 6.13
CA GLN A 111 12.20 7.16 7.40
C GLN A 111 11.17 6.30 8.14
N HIS A 112 10.52 5.36 7.44
CA HIS A 112 9.52 4.44 7.97
C HIS A 112 10.11 3.06 8.37
N ARG A 113 11.42 2.97 8.59
CA ARG A 113 12.15 1.72 8.89
C ARG A 113 12.74 1.77 10.29
#